data_AF-A0A7J4RLD7-F1
#
_entry.id   AF-A0A7J4RLD7-F1
#
_cell.length_a   1.000
_cell.length_b   1.000
_cell.length_c   1.000
_cell.angle_alpha   90.00
_cell.angle_beta   90.00
_cell.angle_gamma   90.00
#
_symmetry.space_group_name_H-M   'P 1'
#
loop_
_entity.id
_entity.type
_entity.pdbx_description
1 polymer ?
#
loop_
_entity_poly.entity_id
_entity_poly.type
_entity_poly.pdbx_seq_one_letter_code
_entity_poly.pdbx_strand_id
1 'polypeptide(L)' 'MSGDPSKMTVWTGYFDSRVTRSGGRRVGKDASIPQPTLDALAWAASKVGIRKMKKQ' A
#
# COMPACT_ATOMS: atom_id res chain seq x y z
N MET A 1 9.03 4.00 17.93
CA MET A 1 9.05 4.26 16.48
C MET A 1 10.37 4.91 16.12
N SER A 2 11.33 4.08 15.72
CA SER A 2 12.49 4.49 14.93
C SER A 2 12.79 3.27 14.07
N GLY A 3 11.92 3.06 13.09
CA GLY A 3 12.12 2.04 12.07
C GLY A 3 13.30 2.46 11.20
N ASP A 4 14.05 1.46 10.72
CA ASP A 4 15.05 1.63 9.69
C ASP A 4 14.50 2.55 8.57
N PRO A 5 15.12 3.71 8.29
CA PRO A 5 14.60 4.69 7.33
C PRO A 5 14.58 4.15 5.89
N SER A 6 15.28 3.05 5.61
CA SER A 6 15.20 2.35 4.33
C SER A 6 13.95 1.46 4.19
N LYS A 7 13.18 1.29 5.27
CA LYS A 7 11.98 0.45 5.31
C LYS A 7 10.72 1.30 5.43
N MET A 8 9.67 0.90 4.72
CA MET A 8 8.35 1.48 4.80
C MET A 8 7.31 0.38 4.96
N THR A 9 6.35 0.58 5.87
CA THR A 9 5.19 -0.29 6.00
C THR A 9 4.02 0.30 5.23
N VAL A 10 3.45 -0.51 4.34
CA VAL A 10 2.32 -0.12 3.50
C VAL A 10 1.16 -1.07 3.76
N TRP A 11 -0.03 -0.51 3.96
CA TRP A 11 -1.26 -1.28 4.21
C TRP A 11 -2.16 -1.26 2.99
N THR A 12 -2.88 -2.36 2.72
CA THR A 12 -3.85 -2.45 1.61
C THR A 12 -4.88 -1.34 1.68
N GLY A 13 -5.41 -1.05 2.87
CA GLY A 13 -6.38 0.02 3.10
C GLY A 13 -5.91 1.42 2.66
N TYR A 14 -4.60 1.65 2.51
CA TYR A 14 -4.08 2.93 2.00
C TYR A 14 -4.50 3.21 0.56
N PHE A 15 -4.82 2.17 -0.21
CA PHE A 15 -5.19 2.22 -1.62
C PHE A 15 -6.67 1.91 -1.87
N ASP A 16 -7.51 1.76 -0.83
CA ASP A 16 -8.91 1.38 -1.03
C ASP A 16 -9.77 2.59 -1.40
N SER A 17 -10.19 2.68 -2.66
CA SER A 17 -10.98 3.80 -3.17
C SER A 17 -12.40 3.88 -2.58
N ARG A 18 -12.87 2.81 -1.93
CA ARG A 18 -14.19 2.74 -1.31
C ARG A 18 -14.26 3.45 0.03
N VAL A 19 -13.11 3.73 0.66
CA VAL A 19 -13.05 4.39 1.98
C VAL A 19 -12.56 5.84 1.86
N THR A 20 -12.97 6.65 2.81
CA THR A 20 -12.52 8.04 2.94
C THR A 20 -11.07 8.11 3.43
N ARG A 21 -10.44 9.29 3.36
CA ARG A 21 -9.11 9.49 3.95
C ARG A 21 -9.08 9.27 5.46
N SER A 22 -10.17 9.63 6.16
CA SER A 22 -10.35 9.36 7.59
C SER A 22 -10.56 7.87 7.86
N GLY A 23 -11.17 7.12 6.94
CA GLY A 23 -11.35 5.67 7.00
C GLY A 23 -10.09 4.84 6.69
N GLY A 24 -8.93 5.48 6.51
CA GLY A 24 -7.65 4.78 6.36
C GLY A 24 -7.00 4.89 4.98
N ARG A 25 -7.70 5.39 3.96
CA ARG A 25 -7.08 5.65 2.65
C ARG A 25 -6.03 6.75 2.77
N ARG A 26 -4.85 6.54 2.17
CA ARG A 26 -3.76 7.53 2.16
C ARG A 26 -3.47 8.06 0.75
N VAL A 27 -3.72 7.24 -0.27
CA VAL A 27 -3.52 7.57 -1.68
C VAL A 27 -4.69 8.38 -2.24
N GLY A 28 -4.44 9.23 -3.25
CA GLY A 28 -5.48 9.99 -3.96
C GLY A 28 -6.55 9.07 -4.56
N LYS A 29 -7.78 9.57 -4.75
CA LYS A 29 -8.90 8.71 -5.19
C LYS A 29 -8.63 8.12 -6.58
N ASP A 30 -8.05 8.93 -7.46
CA ASP A 30 -7.73 8.54 -8.85
C ASP A 30 -6.55 7.56 -8.95
N ALA A 31 -5.75 7.44 -7.89
CA ALA A 31 -4.63 6.50 -7.79
C ALA A 31 -4.92 5.33 -6.84
N SER A 32 -6.19 5.17 -6.42
CA SER A 32 -6.65 4.10 -5.54
C SER A 32 -7.54 3.10 -6.31
N ILE A 33 -7.57 1.85 -5.88
CA ILE A 33 -8.38 0.78 -6.49
C ILE A 33 -9.46 0.31 -5.52
N PRO A 34 -10.63 -0.16 -5.98
CA PRO A 34 -11.59 -0.79 -5.10
C PRO A 34 -11.04 -2.14 -4.61
N GLN A 35 -11.24 -2.46 -3.32
CA GLN A 35 -10.85 -3.76 -2.74
C GLN A 35 -9.39 -4.18 -3.00
N PRO A 36 -8.38 -3.40 -2.57
CA PRO A 36 -6.98 -3.75 -2.75
C PRO A 36 -6.61 -5.02 -1.99
N THR A 37 -5.89 -5.93 -2.65
CA THR A 37 -5.38 -7.18 -2.06
C THR A 37 -3.87 -7.10 -1.84
N LEU A 38 -3.36 -7.89 -0.88
CA LEU A 38 -1.93 -7.93 -0.59
C LEU A 38 -1.11 -8.39 -1.80
N ASP A 39 -1.65 -9.29 -2.62
CA ASP A 39 -0.98 -9.78 -3.83
C ASP A 39 -0.95 -8.74 -4.94
N ALA A 40 -2.02 -7.96 -5.12
CA ALA A 40 -2.01 -6.84 -6.07
C ALA A 40 -0.96 -5.79 -5.68
N LEU A 41 -0.84 -5.48 -4.39
CA LEU A 41 0.21 -4.57 -3.88
C LEU A 41 1.61 -5.15 -4.10
N ALA A 42 1.83 -6.43 -3.79
CA ALA A 42 3.12 -7.08 -3.99
C ALA A 42 3.53 -7.14 -5.47
N TRP A 43 2.56 -7.39 -6.36
CA TRP A 43 2.77 -7.35 -7.81
C TRP A 43 3.16 -5.95 -8.28
N ALA A 44 2.42 -4.92 -7.88
CA ALA A 44 2.72 -3.54 -8.24
C ALA A 44 4.08 -3.08 -7.72
N ALA A 45 4.40 -3.39 -6.46
CA ALA A 45 5.70 -3.14 -5.85
C ALA A 45 6.84 -3.81 -6.64
N SER A 46 6.66 -5.08 -7.04
CA SER A 46 7.63 -5.80 -7.86
C SER A 46 7.84 -5.16 -9.23
N LYS A 47 6.77 -4.67 -9.87
CA LYS A 47 6.83 -3.97 -11.16
C LYS A 47 7.64 -2.67 -11.09
N VAL A 48 7.62 -1.97 -9.96
CA VAL A 48 8.42 -0.75 -9.74
C VAL A 48 9.80 -1.01 -9.11
N GLY A 49 10.21 -2.28 -9.01
CA GLY A 49 11.56 -2.65 -8.54
C GLY A 49 11.70 -2.83 -7.03
N ILE A 50 10.61 -2.74 -6.26
CA ILE A 50 10.62 -3.03 -4.81
C ILE A 50 10.59 -4.55 -4.63
N ARG A 51 11.76 -5.16 -4.40
CA ARG A 51 11.92 -6.63 -4.32
C ARG A 51 12.03 -7.17 -2.89
N LYS A 52 12.51 -6.36 -1.95
CA LYS A 52 12.66 -6.75 -0.54
C LYS A 52 11.37 -6.44 0.21
N MET A 53 10.42 -7.37 0.16
CA MET A 53 9.12 -7.27 0.84
C MET A 53 8.98 -8.39 1.87
N LYS A 54 8.39 -8.08 3.02
CA LYS A 54 7.94 -9.07 4.00
C LYS A 54 6.43 -8.94 4.14
N LYS A 55 5.69 -10.00 3.78
CA LYS A 55 4.25 -10.09 4.06
C LYS A 55 4.09 -10.36 5.57
N GLN A 56 3.27 -9.56 6.24
CA GLN A 56 2.89 -9.74 7.64
C GLN A 56 1.40 -10.05 7.74
#